data_AF-A0A5C4N987-F1
#
_entry.id   AF-A0A5C4N987-F1
#
_cell.length_a   1.000
_cell.length_b   1.000
_cell.length_c   1.000
_cell.angle_alpha   90.00
_cell.angle_beta   90.00
_cell.angle_gamma   90.00
#
_symmetry.space_group_name_H-M   'P 1'
#
loop_
_entity.id
_entity.type
_entity.pdbx_description
1 polymer ?
#
loop_
_entity_poly.entity_id
_entity_poly.type
_entity_poly.pdbx_seq_one_letter_code
_entity_poly.pdbx_strand_id
1 'polypeptide(L)'
;MMRRPRKDAAMRTFSEFQIIGHVGKVRSVGPTLRVDVAAEYGRKDDAGQFQSNPYWNEVTLFNERVIAWAKDHVKTGDLVHVRGTLRQTRYEKDGQTIYGVTLAADDFDLLAPKAQVGA
;
A
#
# COMPACT_ATOMS: atom_id res chain seq x y z
N MET A 1 -40.61 23.88 6.19
CA MET A 1 -40.53 22.73 7.13
C MET A 1 -39.13 22.13 7.01
N MET A 2 -38.23 22.44 7.95
CA MET A 2 -36.84 21.99 7.92
C MET A 2 -36.77 20.57 8.48
N ARG A 3 -36.39 19.59 7.65
CA ARG A 3 -36.20 18.19 8.10
C ARG A 3 -35.05 18.16 9.10
N ARG A 4 -35.33 17.83 10.36
CA ARG A 4 -34.29 17.58 11.37
C ARG A 4 -33.45 16.37 10.92
N PRO A 5 -32.11 16.39 11.07
CA PRO A 5 -31.29 15.21 10.83
C PRO A 5 -31.76 14.06 11.74
N ARG A 6 -31.80 12.83 11.22
CA ARG A 6 -32.11 11.63 12.03
C ARG A 6 -31.11 11.53 13.17
N LYS A 7 -31.61 11.26 14.39
CA LYS A 7 -30.85 11.41 15.63
C LYS A 7 -29.73 10.39 15.84
N ASP A 8 -29.65 9.28 15.10
CA ASP A 8 -28.73 8.17 15.45
C ASP A 8 -28.07 7.46 14.24
N ALA A 9 -27.82 8.16 13.13
CA ALA A 9 -26.89 7.64 12.11
C ALA A 9 -25.54 8.34 12.29
N ALA A 10 -24.69 7.82 13.18
CA ALA A 10 -23.30 8.27 13.24
C ALA A 10 -22.69 8.09 11.83
N MET A 11 -22.31 9.19 11.19
CA MET A 11 -21.69 9.12 9.87
C MET A 11 -20.36 8.38 9.99
N ARG A 12 -20.21 7.29 9.25
CA ARG A 12 -18.94 6.57 9.17
C ARG A 12 -17.96 7.42 8.37
N THR A 13 -16.90 7.90 9.01
CA THR A 13 -15.77 8.54 8.34
C THR A 13 -14.69 7.50 8.05
N PHE A 14 -13.85 7.78 7.06
CA PHE A 14 -12.74 6.92 6.70
C PHE A 14 -11.58 7.75 6.13
N SER A 15 -10.38 7.16 6.20
CA SER A 15 -9.15 7.65 5.59
C SER A 15 -8.53 6.42 4.94
N GLU A 16 -8.55 6.38 3.61
CA GLU A 16 -8.21 5.18 2.83
C GLU A 16 -7.16 5.46 1.76
N PHE A 17 -6.48 4.41 1.32
CA PHE A 17 -5.57 4.44 0.20
C PHE A 17 -5.85 3.27 -0.76
N GLN A 18 -5.40 3.45 -2.00
CA GLN A 18 -5.33 2.40 -2.99
C GLN A 18 -4.02 2.50 -3.76
N ILE A 19 -3.35 1.36 -3.99
CA ILE A 19 -2.16 1.27 -4.82
C ILE A 19 -2.34 0.10 -5.79
N ILE A 20 -2.10 0.36 -7.07
CA ILE A 20 -1.83 -0.69 -8.06
C ILE A 20 -0.37 -0.51 -8.47
N GLY A 21 0.45 -1.53 -8.29
CA GLY A 21 1.89 -1.40 -8.50
C GLY A 21 2.66 -2.70 -8.34
N HIS A 22 3.96 -2.63 -8.60
CA HIS A 22 4.84 -3.79 -8.57
C HIS A 22 5.49 -3.98 -7.19
N VAL A 23 5.51 -5.22 -6.72
CA VAL A 23 6.15 -5.60 -5.46
C VAL A 23 7.67 -5.46 -5.59
N GLY A 24 8.28 -4.70 -4.69
CA GLY A 24 9.74 -4.59 -4.56
C GLY A 24 10.26 -5.57 -3.52
N LYS A 25 10.08 -5.22 -2.25
CA LYS A 25 10.62 -5.98 -1.11
C LYS A 25 9.50 -6.46 -0.20
N VAL A 26 9.58 -7.73 0.21
CA VAL A 26 8.68 -8.33 1.20
C VAL A 26 9.52 -8.68 2.44
N ARG A 27 9.08 -8.24 3.62
CA ARG A 27 9.81 -8.50 4.88
C ARG A 27 8.89 -8.66 6.08
N SER A 28 9.20 -9.62 6.95
CA SER A 28 8.52 -9.76 8.25
C SER A 28 9.14 -8.79 9.26
N VAL A 29 8.31 -8.06 10.00
CA VAL A 29 8.73 -7.14 11.08
C VAL A 29 7.85 -7.39 12.29
N GLY A 30 8.37 -8.10 13.28
CA GLY A 30 7.56 -8.60 14.40
C GLY A 30 6.40 -9.46 13.88
N PRO A 31 5.15 -9.22 14.33
CA PRO A 31 3.98 -9.97 13.86
C PRO A 31 3.45 -9.47 12.49
N THR A 32 4.05 -8.43 11.91
CA THR A 32 3.55 -7.79 10.68
C THR A 32 4.34 -8.23 9.44
N LEU A 33 3.71 -8.15 8.27
CA LEU A 33 4.40 -8.22 6.99
C LEU A 33 4.43 -6.84 6.36
N ARG A 34 5.60 -6.39 5.93
CA ARG A 34 5.76 -5.13 5.22
C ARG A 34 6.15 -5.38 3.78
N VAL A 35 5.49 -4.69 2.86
CA VAL A 35 5.67 -4.85 1.42
C VAL A 35 5.88 -3.48 0.79
N ASP A 36 6.97 -3.32 0.05
CA ASP A 36 7.21 -2.13 -0.75
C ASP A 36 6.54 -2.32 -2.11
N VAL A 37 5.72 -1.36 -2.53
CA VAL A 37 4.98 -1.37 -3.79
C VAL A 37 5.32 -0.12 -4.60
N ALA A 38 5.80 -0.31 -5.83
CA ALA A 38 6.11 0.76 -6.76
C ALA A 38 4.93 1.02 -7.71
N ALA A 39 4.42 2.25 -7.68
CA ALA A 39 3.55 2.76 -8.73
C ALA A 39 4.40 3.57 -9.73
N GLU A 40 4.36 3.20 -11.01
CA GLU A 40 5.14 3.85 -12.07
C GLU A 40 4.42 5.09 -12.60
N TYR A 41 5.10 6.24 -12.56
CA TYR A 41 4.61 7.52 -13.09
C TYR A 41 5.52 8.09 -14.18
N GLY A 42 6.39 7.24 -14.73
CA GLY A 42 7.29 7.57 -15.81
C GLY A 42 6.56 8.05 -17.05
N ARG A 43 7.26 8.85 -17.84
CA ARG A 43 6.73 9.44 -19.08
C ARG A 43 7.81 9.46 -20.15
N LYS A 44 7.39 9.52 -21.41
CA LYS A 44 8.34 9.74 -22.50
C LYS A 44 8.89 11.16 -22.43
N ASP A 45 10.18 11.30 -22.66
CA ASP A 45 10.81 12.60 -22.90
C ASP A 45 10.60 13.07 -24.35
N ASP A 46 11.15 14.24 -24.68
CA ASP A 46 11.06 14.84 -26.01
C ASP A 46 11.76 14.01 -27.10
N ALA A 47 12.67 13.10 -26.72
CA ALA A 47 13.32 12.15 -27.62
C ALA A 47 12.54 10.83 -27.76
N GLY A 48 11.36 10.72 -27.12
CA GLY A 48 10.50 9.56 -27.14
C GLY A 48 10.96 8.41 -26.23
N GLN A 49 12.02 8.60 -25.44
CA GLN A 49 12.54 7.60 -24.50
C GLN A 49 11.71 7.60 -23.23
N PHE A 50 11.30 6.42 -22.75
CA PHE A 50 10.55 6.33 -21.50
C PHE A 50 11.48 6.55 -20.31
N GLN A 51 11.17 7.57 -19.51
CA GLN A 51 11.87 7.89 -18.27
C GLN A 51 11.05 7.37 -17.09
N SER A 52 11.55 6.31 -16.45
CA SER A 52 10.92 5.71 -15.27
C SER A 52 10.97 6.66 -14.07
N ASN A 53 9.87 6.71 -13.31
CA ASN A 53 9.72 7.52 -12.11
C ASN A 53 8.80 6.78 -11.11
N PRO A 54 9.30 5.71 -10.44
CA PRO A 54 8.50 4.91 -9.54
C PRO A 54 8.37 5.55 -8.17
N TYR A 55 7.13 5.64 -7.67
CA TYR A 55 6.85 6.03 -6.30
C TYR A 55 6.72 4.78 -5.43
N TRP A 56 7.69 4.61 -4.55
CA TRP A 56 7.76 3.51 -3.60
C TRP A 56 6.96 3.80 -2.35
N ASN A 57 6.01 2.90 -2.05
CA ASN A 57 5.15 3.00 -0.88
C ASN A 57 5.26 1.71 -0.07
N GLU A 58 5.53 1.84 1.22
CA GLU A 58 5.56 0.70 2.13
C GLU A 58 4.19 0.49 2.75
N VAL A 59 3.58 -0.66 2.48
CA VAL A 59 2.33 -1.09 3.12
C VAL A 59 2.61 -2.10 4.22
N THR A 60 1.81 -2.06 5.29
CA THR A 60 1.91 -2.98 6.42
C THR A 60 0.64 -3.81 6.53
N LEU A 61 0.80 -5.13 6.46
CA LEU A 61 -0.26 -6.10 6.70
C LEU A 61 -0.22 -6.51 8.18
N PHE A 62 -1.37 -6.45 8.83
CA PHE A 62 -1.55 -6.82 10.24
C PHE A 62 -2.39 -8.09 10.42
N ASN A 63 -3.29 -8.37 9.48
CA ASN A 63 -4.18 -9.53 9.56
C ASN A 63 -3.42 -10.81 9.20
N GLU A 64 -3.35 -11.77 10.12
CA GLU A 64 -2.61 -13.02 9.96
C GLU A 64 -3.01 -13.81 8.71
N ARG A 65 -4.28 -13.80 8.31
CA ARG A 65 -4.76 -14.51 7.11
C ARG A 65 -4.23 -13.86 5.84
N VAL A 66 -4.25 -12.52 5.78
CA VAL A 66 -3.72 -11.75 4.63
C VAL A 66 -2.20 -11.89 4.57
N ILE A 67 -1.53 -11.92 5.73
CA ILE A 67 -0.08 -12.16 5.82
C ILE A 67 0.28 -13.55 5.28
N ALA A 68 -0.41 -14.59 5.73
CA ALA A 68 -0.18 -15.97 5.28
C ALA A 68 -0.38 -16.07 3.76
N TRP A 69 -1.51 -15.57 3.27
CA TRP A 69 -1.81 -15.55 1.84
C TRP A 69 -0.72 -14.81 1.04
N ALA A 70 -0.31 -13.61 1.47
CA ALA A 70 0.70 -12.82 0.76
C ALA A 70 2.06 -13.52 0.73
N LYS A 71 2.47 -14.17 1.84
CA LYS A 71 3.73 -14.94 1.88
C LYS A 71 3.74 -16.11 0.89
N ASP A 72 2.59 -16.75 0.71
CA ASP A 72 2.48 -17.94 -0.14
C ASP A 72 2.36 -17.60 -1.64
N HIS A 73 1.76 -16.44 -1.97
CA HIS A 73 1.35 -16.13 -3.35
C HIS A 73 2.10 -14.96 -3.99
N VAL A 74 2.72 -14.07 -3.20
CA VAL A 74 3.27 -12.80 -3.71
C VAL A 74 4.79 -12.83 -3.68
N LYS A 75 5.41 -12.40 -4.79
CA LYS A 75 6.85 -12.35 -5.00
C LYS A 75 7.27 -10.99 -5.56
N THR A 76 8.56 -10.68 -5.43
CA THR A 76 9.16 -9.49 -6.04
C THR A 76 8.90 -9.45 -7.55
N GLY A 77 8.36 -8.31 -8.00
CA GLY A 77 8.00 -8.01 -9.39
C GLY A 77 6.53 -8.25 -9.73
N ASP A 78 5.78 -8.93 -8.87
CA ASP A 78 4.35 -9.16 -9.09
C ASP A 78 3.57 -7.85 -9.11
N LEU A 79 2.56 -7.76 -9.97
CA LEU A 79 1.60 -6.66 -10.00
C LEU A 79 0.49 -6.94 -8.99
N VAL A 80 0.30 -6.03 -8.04
CA VAL A 80 -0.65 -6.18 -6.94
C VAL A 80 -1.62 -5.01 -6.86
N HIS A 81 -2.78 -5.24 -6.26
CA HIS A 81 -3.74 -4.22 -5.84
C HIS A 81 -3.81 -4.25 -4.32
N VAL A 82 -3.51 -3.11 -3.69
CA VAL A 82 -3.50 -2.98 -2.24
C VAL A 82 -4.47 -1.88 -1.84
N ARG A 83 -5.34 -2.18 -0.87
CA ARG A 83 -6.26 -1.21 -0.27
C ARG A 83 -6.21 -1.30 1.25
N GLY A 84 -6.56 -0.20 1.89
CA GLY A 84 -6.69 -0.18 3.34
C GLY A 84 -6.77 1.23 3.87
N THR A 85 -6.37 1.39 5.12
CA THR A 85 -6.46 2.65 5.84
C THR A 85 -5.10 3.30 6.01
N LEU A 86 -5.08 4.64 6.03
CA LEU A 86 -3.88 5.40 6.37
C LEU A 86 -4.10 6.26 7.59
N ARG A 87 -3.07 6.35 8.42
CA ARG A 87 -3.03 7.21 9.59
C ARG A 87 -1.64 7.79 9.78
N GLN A 88 -1.59 9.03 10.27
CA GLN A 88 -0.35 9.58 10.78
C GLN A 88 0.07 8.79 12.02
N THR A 89 1.33 8.42 12.08
CA THR A 89 1.95 7.73 13.21
C THR A 89 3.13 8.53 13.70
N ARG A 90 3.47 8.36 14.98
CA ARG A 90 4.69 8.94 15.54
C ARG A 90 5.39 7.96 16.45
N TYR A 91 6.70 8.08 16.55
CA TYR A 91 7.51 7.33 17.49
C TYR A 91 8.68 8.17 17.98
N GLU A 92 9.20 7.85 19.16
CA GLU A 92 10.38 8.50 19.71
C GLU A 92 11.64 7.78 19.25
N LYS A 93 12.62 8.54 18.77
CA LYS A 93 13.95 8.03 18.43
C LYS A 93 14.98 9.10 18.73
N ASP A 94 16.03 8.73 19.46
CA ASP A 94 17.15 9.63 19.80
C ASP A 94 16.68 10.96 20.45
N GLY A 95 15.62 10.90 21.27
CA GLY A 95 15.03 12.07 21.94
C GLY A 95 14.17 12.97 21.06
N GLN A 96 13.85 12.56 19.83
CA GLN A 96 12.99 13.30 18.91
C GLN A 96 11.73 12.51 18.54
N THR A 97 10.60 13.21 18.49
CA THR A 97 9.35 12.68 17.92
C THR A 97 9.44 12.67 16.40
N ILE A 98 9.49 11.48 15.80
CA ILE A 98 9.44 11.30 14.35
C ILE A 98 7.99 11.06 13.94
N TYR A 99 7.50 11.85 12.98
CA TYR A 99 6.20 11.66 12.35
C TYR A 99 6.35 10.87 11.04
N GLY A 100 5.42 9.96 10.81
CA GLY A 100 5.30 9.21 9.56
C GLY A 100 3.84 8.93 9.24
N VAL A 101 3.60 8.22 8.15
CA VAL A 101 2.28 7.71 7.78
C VAL A 101 2.38 6.19 7.69
N THR A 102 1.46 5.50 8.35
CA THR A 102 1.32 4.05 8.18
C THR A 102 0.21 3.78 7.18
N LEU A 103 0.54 3.09 6.10
CA LEU A 103 -0.41 2.49 5.17
C LEU A 103 -0.74 1.07 5.67
N ALA A 104 -1.84 0.92 6.41
CA ALA A 104 -2.30 -0.37 6.91
C ALA A 104 -3.14 -1.05 5.84
N ALA A 105 -2.61 -2.11 5.23
CA ALA A 105 -3.28 -2.86 4.18
C ALA A 105 -4.26 -3.86 4.80
N ASP A 106 -5.53 -3.74 4.41
CA ASP A 106 -6.60 -4.65 4.79
C ASP A 106 -6.87 -5.67 3.67
N ASP A 107 -6.77 -5.23 2.41
CA ASP A 107 -6.89 -6.05 1.21
C ASP A 107 -5.59 -6.02 0.41
N PHE A 108 -5.13 -7.19 -0.03
CA PHE A 108 -3.90 -7.36 -0.80
C PHE A 108 -4.11 -8.46 -1.83
N ASP A 109 -4.24 -8.06 -3.10
CA ASP A 109 -4.58 -8.96 -4.20
C ASP A 109 -3.44 -9.04 -5.22
N LEU A 110 -3.18 -10.24 -5.73
CA LEU A 110 -2.26 -10.48 -6.85
C LEU A 110 -3.05 -10.30 -8.15
N LEU A 111 -2.70 -9.28 -8.94
CA LEU A 111 -3.35 -9.03 -10.23
C LEU A 111 -2.67 -9.80 -11.35
N ALA A 112 -1.34 -9.83 -11.36
CA ALA A 112 -0.57 -10.59 -12.33
C ALA A 112 0.79 -10.98 -11.72
N PRO A 113 1.27 -12.22 -11.94
CA PRO A 113 2.65 -12.56 -11.62
C PRO A 113 3.60 -11.69 -12.44
N LYS A 114 4.81 -11.48 -11.94
CA LYS A 114 5.88 -10.81 -12.69
C LYS A 114 5.93 -11.39 -14.10
N ALA A 115 5.78 -10.54 -15.11
CA ALA A 115 5.92 -10.96 -16.50
C ALA A 115 7.27 -11.68 -16.66
N GLN A 116 7.22 -12.95 -17.07
CA GLN A 116 8.42 -13.61 -17.56
C GLN A 116 8.80 -12.86 -18.83
N VAL A 117 9.86 -12.06 -18.74
CA VAL A 117 10.53 -11.54 -19.94
C VAL A 117 11.00 -12.79 -20.68
N GLY A 118 10.35 -13.08 -21.80
CA GLY A 118 10.64 -14.24 -22.64
C GLY A 118 12.12 -14.28 -23.03
N ALA A 119 12.63 -15.50 -23.12
CA ALA A 119 13.95 -15.86 -23.61
C ALA A 119 14.27 -15.29 -25.01
#